data_AF-A0A6B1DZJ9-F1
#
_entry.id   AF-A0A6B1DZJ9-F1
#
_cell.length_a   1.000
_cell.length_b   1.000
_cell.length_c   1.000
_cell.angle_alpha   90.00
_cell.angle_beta   90.00
_cell.angle_gamma   90.00
#
_symmetry.space_group_name_H-M   'P 1'
#
loop_
_entity.id
_entity.type
_entity.pdbx_description
1 polymer ?
#
loop_
_entity_poly.entity_id
_entity_poly.type
_entity_poly.pdbx_seq_one_letter_code
_entity_poly.pdbx_strand_id
1 'polypeptide(L)'
;MSIQAMPRDYSLTGVTERAVPLDDFGIESRMDGVWWKPTLPRQEMRAFMERTDGPALVHFGLWFVLLAASAAWAVFAWGTWWAIPAFLVYGTIYSSSDARWHECGHGTPFRTQWLNELFYHISSFLTWREAYMWRWSHSRHHTDTYFVGLDPEIQVQRPADLLKIVMDFLYLRSGPPEVWRVVRNAFGRPGPDVRHFMPEAERNKMYWSSRVYVAIIVGFAIWSIAIWSFLPMMFVLLPRFYGGWLHQLLGLTQHAGLGEDTYDHRENTRTVFVNPVYRYLYMNMNYHIEHHSMPMVPYHALGQFHEAVKDQMPPAYPNLWAVYKEMIPALIKQATENENYQIMRPIPKKKDRSAGTASVAAASVDSEWIEVCSVDELNENDVLRVDHGGRIFAVCRLEGEAYHATDGLCTHEYADLTDGIVFDGVIECPLHNGRFDIVSGDAVRSPACGSLQTHPVEVRGDSIFLRVRA
;
A
#
# COMPACT_ATOMS: atom_id res chain seq x y z
N MET A 1 36.15 -13.25 -22.53
CA MET A 1 34.78 -13.76 -22.25
C MET A 1 33.99 -12.59 -21.68
N SER A 2 33.05 -12.02 -22.43
CA SER A 2 32.12 -11.05 -21.85
C SER A 2 31.29 -11.81 -20.82
N ILE A 3 31.30 -11.34 -19.57
CA ILE A 3 30.32 -11.79 -18.58
C ILE A 3 28.98 -11.35 -19.15
N GLN A 4 28.22 -12.28 -19.75
CA GLN A 4 26.81 -12.04 -20.04
C GLN A 4 26.18 -11.71 -18.70
N ALA A 5 25.65 -10.50 -18.54
CA ALA A 5 24.84 -10.18 -17.38
C ALA A 5 23.74 -11.24 -17.29
N MET A 6 23.60 -11.87 -16.12
CA MET A 6 22.52 -12.84 -15.93
C MET A 6 21.19 -12.11 -16.17
N PRO A 7 20.23 -12.75 -16.86
CA PRO A 7 18.92 -12.15 -17.08
C PRO A 7 18.27 -11.80 -15.74
N ARG A 8 17.56 -10.66 -15.69
CA ARG A 8 16.86 -10.21 -14.49
C ARG A 8 15.87 -11.28 -14.00
N ASP A 9 16.00 -11.67 -12.74
CA ASP A 9 15.10 -12.63 -12.09
C ASP A 9 14.13 -11.88 -11.16
N TYR A 10 12.90 -11.73 -11.62
CA TYR A 10 11.83 -11.10 -10.83
C TYR A 10 11.14 -12.09 -9.89
N SER A 11 11.55 -13.35 -9.86
CA SER A 11 10.93 -14.34 -8.98
C SER A 11 11.38 -14.13 -7.53
N LEU A 12 10.42 -14.15 -6.61
CA LEU A 12 10.71 -14.13 -5.17
C LEU A 12 11.42 -15.42 -4.69
N THR A 13 11.37 -16.48 -5.48
CA THR A 13 11.98 -17.78 -5.21
C THR A 13 13.33 -17.97 -5.91
N GLY A 14 13.86 -16.89 -6.50
CA GLY A 14 15.08 -16.88 -7.30
C GLY A 14 16.35 -17.07 -6.48
N VAL A 15 17.50 -17.11 -7.18
CA VAL A 15 18.84 -17.31 -6.57
C VAL A 15 19.49 -15.97 -6.17
N THR A 16 18.73 -14.89 -6.08
CA THR A 16 19.27 -13.60 -5.63
C THR A 16 19.58 -13.71 -4.13
N GLU A 17 20.75 -13.23 -3.69
CA GLU A 17 21.17 -13.26 -2.28
C GLU A 17 20.17 -12.57 -1.33
N ARG A 18 19.23 -11.79 -1.87
CA ARG A 18 18.20 -11.04 -1.14
C ARG A 18 16.85 -11.76 -1.02
N ALA A 19 16.61 -12.86 -1.74
CA ALA A 19 15.34 -13.60 -1.71
C ALA A 19 15.21 -14.44 -0.43
N VAL A 20 14.99 -13.78 0.71
CA VAL A 20 14.88 -14.43 2.03
C VAL A 20 13.41 -14.60 2.44
N PRO A 21 12.93 -15.82 2.70
CA PRO A 21 11.62 -16.08 3.30
C PRO A 21 11.36 -15.25 4.57
N LEU A 22 10.12 -14.81 4.81
CA LEU A 22 9.77 -13.97 5.99
C LEU A 22 9.96 -14.66 7.34
N ASP A 23 10.02 -15.99 7.35
CA ASP A 23 10.12 -16.81 8.57
C ASP A 23 11.52 -16.85 9.19
N ASP A 24 12.56 -16.37 8.49
CA ASP A 24 13.94 -16.69 8.88
C ASP A 24 14.76 -15.62 9.63
N PHE A 25 14.50 -14.30 9.60
CA PHE A 25 15.35 -13.36 10.37
C PHE A 25 14.68 -12.05 10.82
N GLY A 26 15.20 -11.52 11.94
CA GLY A 26 14.80 -10.27 12.57
C GLY A 26 14.90 -9.06 11.66
N ILE A 27 13.93 -8.18 11.87
CA ILE A 27 13.65 -6.81 11.42
C ILE A 27 14.79 -6.09 10.65
N GLU A 28 16.07 -6.22 11.04
CA GLU A 28 17.22 -5.43 10.56
C GLU A 28 17.90 -5.91 9.26
N SER A 29 17.76 -7.18 8.85
CA SER A 29 18.70 -7.77 7.87
C SER A 29 18.40 -7.53 6.37
N ARG A 30 17.46 -6.64 6.02
CA ARG A 30 16.89 -6.58 4.65
C ARG A 30 17.12 -5.28 3.87
N MET A 31 17.49 -4.19 4.51
CA MET A 31 17.65 -2.90 3.83
C MET A 31 19.12 -2.51 3.70
N ASP A 32 19.60 -2.39 2.46
CA ASP A 32 20.94 -1.89 2.13
C ASP A 32 21.00 -0.35 2.07
N GLY A 33 19.88 0.34 2.32
CA GLY A 33 19.74 1.80 2.20
C GLY A 33 18.52 2.36 2.93
N VAL A 34 18.37 3.69 2.91
CA VAL A 34 17.26 4.40 3.57
C VAL A 34 16.38 5.06 2.52
N TRP A 35 15.08 4.78 2.57
CA TRP A 35 14.10 5.40 1.66
C TRP A 35 14.07 6.92 1.80
N TRP A 36 14.04 7.62 0.67
CA TRP A 36 13.78 9.05 0.65
C TRP A 36 12.38 9.36 1.19
N LYS A 37 12.29 10.37 2.07
CA LYS A 37 11.03 10.91 2.60
C LYS A 37 10.96 12.43 2.37
N PRO A 38 9.78 12.99 2.12
CA PRO A 38 9.60 14.44 2.04
C PRO A 38 9.80 15.10 3.41
N THR A 39 10.40 16.28 3.42
CA THR A 39 10.61 17.06 4.65
C THR A 39 9.46 18.02 4.90
N LEU A 40 8.72 17.83 6.01
CA LEU A 40 7.76 18.76 6.59
C LEU A 40 7.87 18.79 8.12
N PRO A 41 7.45 19.87 8.80
CA PRO A 41 7.24 19.86 10.25
C PRO A 41 6.29 18.74 10.67
N ARG A 42 6.56 18.05 11.79
CA ARG A 42 5.77 16.90 12.27
C ARG A 42 4.28 17.23 12.42
N GLN A 43 3.96 18.42 12.93
CA GLN A 43 2.57 18.87 13.09
C GLN A 43 1.84 19.02 11.75
N GLU A 44 2.51 19.58 10.73
CA GLU A 44 1.95 19.68 9.38
C GLU A 44 1.75 18.30 8.77
N MET A 45 2.73 17.40 8.91
CA MET A 45 2.64 16.03 8.41
C MET A 45 1.45 15.27 9.04
N ARG A 46 1.26 15.41 10.36
CA ARG A 46 0.13 14.82 11.09
C ARG A 46 -1.22 15.31 10.60
N ALA A 47 -1.34 16.60 10.31
CA ALA A 47 -2.60 17.17 9.79
C ALA A 47 -3.03 16.51 8.47
N PHE A 48 -2.07 16.09 7.62
CA PHE A 48 -2.40 15.36 6.38
C PHE A 48 -2.82 13.92 6.63
N MET A 49 -2.48 13.31 7.77
CA MET A 49 -2.78 11.91 8.09
C MET A 49 -4.08 11.75 8.90
N GLU A 50 -4.74 12.85 9.26
CA GLU A 50 -6.00 12.81 10.00
C GLU A 50 -7.09 12.07 9.21
N ARG A 51 -7.84 11.21 9.90
CA ARG A 51 -8.88 10.37 9.28
C ARG A 51 -10.25 10.75 9.80
N THR A 52 -11.19 10.84 8.88
CA THR A 52 -12.62 11.01 9.16
C THR A 52 -13.43 10.10 8.25
N ASP A 53 -14.58 9.60 8.72
CA ASP A 53 -15.39 8.68 7.92
C ASP A 53 -16.16 9.40 6.80
N GLY A 54 -16.48 10.69 6.98
CA GLY A 54 -17.36 11.45 6.10
C GLY A 54 -16.95 11.44 4.61
N PRO A 55 -15.71 11.82 4.26
CA PRO A 55 -15.25 11.84 2.87
C PRO A 55 -15.36 10.47 2.19
N ALA A 56 -14.98 9.40 2.90
CA ALA A 56 -15.04 8.04 2.37
C ALA A 56 -16.48 7.52 2.27
N LEU A 57 -17.35 7.79 3.25
CA LEU A 57 -18.77 7.43 3.17
C LEU A 57 -19.46 8.05 1.95
N VAL A 58 -19.20 9.33 1.67
CA VAL A 58 -19.72 9.99 0.46
C VAL A 58 -19.14 9.36 -0.80
N HIS A 59 -17.84 9.10 -0.82
CA HIS A 59 -17.15 8.55 -1.98
C HIS A 59 -17.63 7.15 -2.34
N PHE A 60 -17.68 6.24 -1.35
CA PHE A 60 -18.17 4.87 -1.52
C PHE A 60 -19.68 4.85 -1.76
N GLY A 61 -20.46 5.71 -1.11
CA GLY A 61 -21.90 5.84 -1.35
C GLY A 61 -22.22 6.19 -2.79
N LEU A 62 -21.57 7.23 -3.34
CA LEU A 62 -21.70 7.58 -4.75
C LEU A 62 -21.27 6.43 -5.67
N TRP A 63 -20.24 5.67 -5.29
CA TRP A 63 -19.74 4.56 -6.10
C TRP A 63 -20.76 3.43 -6.20
N PHE A 64 -21.40 3.06 -5.09
CA PHE A 64 -22.50 2.08 -5.09
C PHE A 64 -23.71 2.57 -5.87
N VAL A 65 -24.05 3.87 -5.78
CA VAL A 65 -25.13 4.45 -6.60
C VAL A 65 -24.81 4.34 -8.09
N LEU A 66 -23.57 4.67 -8.49
CA LEU A 66 -23.12 4.56 -9.88
C LEU A 66 -23.09 3.10 -10.35
N LEU A 67 -22.65 2.16 -9.50
CA LEU A 67 -22.70 0.73 -9.79
C LEU A 67 -24.14 0.24 -9.99
N ALA A 68 -25.05 0.59 -9.09
CA ALA A 68 -26.45 0.19 -9.17
C ALA A 68 -27.14 0.79 -10.41
N ALA A 69 -26.90 2.08 -10.70
CA ALA A 69 -27.48 2.75 -11.86
C ALA A 69 -26.95 2.17 -13.18
N SER A 70 -25.64 1.97 -13.29
CA SER A 70 -25.04 1.35 -14.49
C SER A 70 -25.41 -0.13 -14.64
N ALA A 71 -25.57 -0.86 -13.53
CA ALA A 71 -26.07 -2.23 -13.56
C ALA A 71 -27.52 -2.31 -14.04
N ALA A 72 -28.40 -1.43 -13.53
CA ALA A 72 -29.78 -1.33 -13.99
C ALA A 72 -29.84 -1.03 -15.50
N TRP A 73 -29.03 -0.07 -15.98
CA TRP A 73 -28.93 0.21 -17.41
C TRP A 73 -28.48 -1.02 -18.22
N ALA A 74 -27.47 -1.75 -17.74
CA ALA A 74 -26.99 -2.96 -18.39
C ALA A 74 -28.05 -4.08 -18.44
N VAL A 75 -28.86 -4.24 -17.39
CA VAL A 75 -30.00 -5.18 -17.37
C VAL A 75 -31.06 -4.77 -18.40
N PHE A 76 -31.47 -3.49 -18.42
CA PHE A 76 -32.47 -3.00 -19.39
C PHE A 76 -31.99 -3.07 -20.84
N ALA A 77 -30.69 -2.92 -21.06
CA ALA A 77 -30.09 -3.00 -22.38
C ALA A 77 -29.80 -4.44 -22.85
N TRP A 78 -29.93 -5.44 -21.96
CA TRP A 78 -29.60 -6.83 -22.26
C TRP A 78 -30.39 -7.37 -23.45
N GLY A 79 -29.70 -8.05 -24.37
CA GLY A 79 -30.29 -8.52 -25.63
C GLY A 79 -30.34 -7.48 -26.75
N THR A 80 -29.83 -6.26 -26.54
CA THR A 80 -29.72 -5.20 -27.56
C THR A 80 -28.26 -4.75 -27.75
N TRP A 81 -27.99 -4.00 -28.81
CA TRP A 81 -26.66 -3.39 -29.03
C TRP A 81 -26.27 -2.37 -27.95
N TRP A 82 -27.24 -1.81 -27.21
CA TRP A 82 -26.96 -0.92 -26.08
C TRP A 82 -26.33 -1.64 -24.88
N ALA A 83 -26.36 -2.98 -24.84
CA ALA A 83 -25.70 -3.75 -23.79
C ALA A 83 -24.20 -3.49 -23.75
N ILE A 84 -23.55 -3.32 -24.92
CA ILE A 84 -22.10 -3.13 -25.02
C ILE A 84 -21.63 -1.87 -24.26
N PRO A 85 -22.12 -0.66 -24.57
CA PRO A 85 -21.72 0.53 -23.82
C PRO A 85 -22.20 0.48 -22.36
N ALA A 86 -23.36 -0.11 -22.06
CA ALA A 86 -23.85 -0.23 -20.69
C ALA A 86 -22.93 -1.10 -19.81
N PHE A 87 -22.53 -2.28 -20.30
CA PHE A 87 -21.56 -3.12 -19.61
C PHE A 87 -20.19 -2.47 -19.55
N LEU A 88 -19.70 -1.81 -20.61
CA LEU A 88 -18.42 -1.10 -20.54
C LEU A 88 -18.40 -0.07 -19.39
N VAL A 89 -19.48 0.71 -19.23
CA VAL A 89 -19.61 1.67 -18.12
C VAL A 89 -19.66 0.95 -16.78
N TYR A 90 -20.53 -0.06 -16.63
CA TYR A 90 -20.62 -0.84 -15.39
C TYR A 90 -19.28 -1.47 -15.00
N GLY A 91 -18.59 -2.10 -15.95
CA GLY A 91 -17.28 -2.74 -15.73
C GLY A 91 -16.18 -1.76 -15.37
N THR A 92 -16.20 -0.56 -15.97
CA THR A 92 -15.22 0.50 -15.65
C THR A 92 -15.40 0.95 -14.20
N ILE A 93 -16.65 1.21 -13.78
CA ILE A 93 -16.96 1.60 -12.40
C ILE A 93 -16.66 0.45 -11.44
N TYR A 94 -17.01 -0.78 -11.80
CA TYR A 94 -16.72 -1.99 -11.03
C TYR A 94 -15.23 -2.21 -10.82
N SER A 95 -14.43 -2.08 -11.88
CA SER A 95 -12.98 -2.30 -11.84
C SER A 95 -12.23 -1.18 -11.13
N SER A 96 -12.88 -0.02 -10.92
CA SER A 96 -12.38 1.03 -10.03
C SER A 96 -12.37 0.63 -8.55
N SER A 97 -12.91 -0.56 -8.22
CA SER A 97 -12.67 -1.22 -6.93
C SER A 97 -11.19 -1.44 -6.64
N ASP A 98 -10.32 -1.53 -7.64
CA ASP A 98 -8.89 -1.73 -7.41
C ASP A 98 -8.27 -0.60 -6.56
N ALA A 99 -8.53 0.68 -6.88
CA ALA A 99 -8.05 1.78 -6.04
C ALA A 99 -8.65 1.75 -4.62
N ARG A 100 -9.86 1.21 -4.45
CA ARG A 100 -10.53 1.05 -3.14
C ARG A 100 -9.94 -0.09 -2.33
N TRP A 101 -9.63 -1.21 -2.98
CA TRP A 101 -8.87 -2.31 -2.39
C TRP A 101 -7.55 -1.79 -1.82
N HIS A 102 -6.82 -1.02 -2.62
CA HIS A 102 -5.52 -0.47 -2.26
C HIS A 102 -5.61 0.41 -1.01
N GLU A 103 -6.41 1.48 -1.06
CA GLU A 103 -6.52 2.44 0.05
C GLU A 103 -7.12 1.80 1.32
N CYS A 104 -8.14 0.95 1.20
CA CYS A 104 -8.68 0.23 2.36
C CYS A 104 -7.66 -0.78 2.93
N GLY A 105 -6.75 -1.28 2.10
CA GLY A 105 -5.62 -2.12 2.49
C GLY A 105 -4.64 -1.40 3.42
N HIS A 106 -4.46 -0.10 3.21
CA HIS A 106 -3.72 0.80 4.12
C HIS A 106 -4.53 1.20 5.35
N GLY A 107 -5.86 1.10 5.29
CA GLY A 107 -6.75 1.46 6.39
C GLY A 107 -6.87 2.98 6.59
N THR A 108 -6.61 3.75 5.53
CA THR A 108 -6.61 5.21 5.52
C THR A 108 -7.96 5.86 5.17
N PRO A 109 -8.87 5.25 4.38
CA PRO A 109 -10.12 5.92 4.00
C PRO A 109 -11.03 6.29 5.18
N PHE A 110 -11.15 5.40 6.17
CA PHE A 110 -12.05 5.57 7.31
C PHE A 110 -11.26 5.72 8.61
N ARG A 111 -11.78 6.51 9.56
CA ARG A 111 -11.35 6.46 10.97
C ARG A 111 -11.84 5.15 11.59
N THR A 112 -13.07 4.76 11.30
CA THR A 112 -13.69 3.54 11.82
C THR A 112 -13.11 2.30 11.16
N GLN A 113 -12.33 1.50 11.90
CA GLN A 113 -11.51 0.45 11.30
C GLN A 113 -12.31 -0.68 10.63
N TRP A 114 -13.45 -1.07 11.18
CA TRP A 114 -14.25 -2.14 10.57
C TRP A 114 -14.83 -1.74 9.21
N LEU A 115 -15.00 -0.43 8.93
CA LEU A 115 -15.38 0.05 7.61
C LEU A 115 -14.26 -0.17 6.59
N ASN A 116 -13.01 0.11 6.95
CA ASN A 116 -11.85 -0.21 6.11
C ASN A 116 -11.82 -1.70 5.78
N GLU A 117 -11.97 -2.59 6.78
CA GLU A 117 -11.96 -4.04 6.54
C GLU A 117 -13.14 -4.50 5.66
N LEU A 118 -14.36 -4.00 5.91
CA LEU A 118 -15.53 -4.33 5.10
C LEU A 118 -15.32 -3.97 3.63
N PHE A 119 -14.95 -2.72 3.36
CA PHE A 119 -14.76 -2.25 1.98
C PHE A 119 -13.51 -2.81 1.32
N TYR A 120 -12.49 -3.14 2.12
CA TYR A 120 -11.33 -3.90 1.66
C TYR A 120 -11.75 -5.25 1.10
N HIS A 121 -12.49 -6.07 1.86
CA HIS A 121 -12.91 -7.38 1.41
C HIS A 121 -13.85 -7.34 0.19
N ILE A 122 -14.79 -6.38 0.16
CA ILE A 122 -15.66 -6.19 -1.01
C ILE A 122 -14.80 -5.87 -2.22
N SER A 123 -13.96 -4.85 -2.13
CA SER A 123 -13.18 -4.37 -3.28
C SER A 123 -12.14 -5.39 -3.75
N SER A 124 -11.51 -6.10 -2.81
CA SER A 124 -10.62 -7.26 -3.05
C SER A 124 -11.30 -8.28 -3.97
N PHE A 125 -12.52 -8.70 -3.60
CA PHE A 125 -13.28 -9.68 -4.37
C PHE A 125 -13.60 -9.17 -5.78
N LEU A 126 -14.07 -7.93 -5.92
CA LEU A 126 -14.41 -7.35 -7.22
C LEU A 126 -13.20 -7.27 -8.16
N THR A 127 -11.98 -7.15 -7.64
CA THR A 127 -10.77 -7.04 -8.47
C THR A 127 -9.92 -8.32 -8.54
N TRP A 128 -10.46 -9.48 -8.14
CA TRP A 128 -9.72 -10.76 -8.11
C TRP A 128 -8.48 -10.79 -7.22
N ARG A 129 -8.38 -9.86 -6.27
CA ARG A 129 -7.30 -9.85 -5.28
C ARG A 129 -7.79 -10.60 -4.05
N GLU A 130 -7.25 -11.78 -3.78
CA GLU A 130 -7.48 -12.46 -2.49
C GLU A 130 -7.02 -11.55 -1.34
N ALA A 131 -7.95 -11.16 -0.48
CA ALA A 131 -7.77 -10.08 0.49
C ALA A 131 -6.55 -10.27 1.41
N TYR A 132 -6.37 -11.44 2.01
CA TYR A 132 -5.30 -11.61 2.99
C TYR A 132 -3.93 -11.66 2.31
N MET A 133 -3.78 -12.48 1.28
CA MET A 133 -2.54 -12.64 0.53
C MET A 133 -2.11 -11.32 -0.13
N TRP A 134 -3.04 -10.60 -0.75
CA TRP A 134 -2.72 -9.33 -1.39
C TRP A 134 -2.40 -8.22 -0.38
N ARG A 135 -2.91 -8.25 0.86
CA ARG A 135 -2.45 -7.33 1.92
C ARG A 135 -0.96 -7.50 2.21
N TRP A 136 -0.52 -8.75 2.32
CA TRP A 136 0.87 -9.12 2.58
C TRP A 136 1.77 -8.84 1.38
N SER A 137 1.35 -9.23 0.18
CA SER A 137 2.03 -8.88 -1.09
C SER A 137 2.21 -7.36 -1.22
N HIS A 138 1.15 -6.60 -0.93
CA HIS A 138 1.17 -5.16 -1.12
C HIS A 138 1.98 -4.43 -0.05
N SER A 139 1.97 -4.94 1.19
CA SER A 139 2.92 -4.47 2.22
C SER A 139 4.36 -4.68 1.72
N ARG A 140 4.68 -5.87 1.19
CA ARG A 140 6.00 -6.15 0.62
C ARG A 140 6.37 -5.22 -0.53
N HIS A 141 5.41 -4.86 -1.37
CA HIS A 141 5.61 -3.88 -2.44
C HIS A 141 6.00 -2.50 -1.89
N HIS A 142 5.43 -2.05 -0.77
CA HIS A 142 5.83 -0.78 -0.14
C HIS A 142 7.20 -0.84 0.55
N THR A 143 7.60 -2.01 1.06
CA THR A 143 8.97 -2.21 1.59
C THR A 143 10.01 -2.03 0.49
N ASP A 144 9.78 -2.69 -0.64
CA ASP A 144 10.78 -2.97 -1.66
C ASP A 144 10.35 -2.44 -3.02
N THR A 145 9.63 -1.30 -3.07
CA THR A 145 8.98 -0.79 -4.29
C THR A 145 9.94 -0.82 -5.48
N TYR A 146 9.60 -1.63 -6.48
CA TYR A 146 10.32 -1.75 -7.74
C TYR A 146 11.77 -2.29 -7.59
N PHE A 147 12.06 -3.06 -6.53
CA PHE A 147 13.27 -3.88 -6.41
C PHE A 147 13.08 -5.26 -7.03
N VAL A 148 13.98 -5.63 -7.93
CA VAL A 148 13.92 -6.87 -8.69
C VAL A 148 14.16 -8.07 -7.77
N GLY A 149 13.23 -9.03 -7.79
CA GLY A 149 13.28 -10.24 -6.98
C GLY A 149 12.83 -10.06 -5.53
N LEU A 150 12.40 -8.85 -5.13
CA LEU A 150 11.86 -8.56 -3.79
C LEU A 150 10.42 -8.07 -3.82
N ASP A 151 10.06 -7.31 -4.85
CA ASP A 151 8.72 -6.77 -5.06
C ASP A 151 7.83 -7.76 -5.85
N PRO A 152 6.78 -8.34 -5.22
CA PRO A 152 5.84 -9.22 -5.91
C PRO A 152 4.95 -8.51 -6.95
N GLU A 153 4.89 -7.18 -6.95
CA GLU A 153 3.87 -6.41 -7.66
C GLU A 153 4.42 -5.63 -8.87
N ILE A 154 5.66 -5.91 -9.31
CA ILE A 154 6.23 -5.31 -10.52
C ILE A 154 5.38 -5.68 -11.75
N GLN A 155 4.54 -4.73 -12.17
CA GLN A 155 3.59 -4.91 -13.28
C GLN A 155 4.31 -5.10 -14.63
N VAL A 156 5.36 -4.31 -14.87
CA VAL A 156 6.11 -4.28 -16.13
C VAL A 156 7.56 -4.68 -15.87
N GLN A 157 7.80 -5.98 -15.96
CA GLN A 157 9.12 -6.59 -15.86
C GLN A 157 9.93 -6.36 -17.15
N ARG A 158 11.24 -6.59 -17.08
CA ARG A 158 12.19 -6.39 -18.19
C ARG A 158 12.85 -7.70 -18.64
N PRO A 159 13.05 -7.91 -19.94
CA PRO A 159 12.61 -7.06 -21.05
C PRO A 159 11.07 -6.91 -21.10
N ALA A 160 10.60 -5.73 -21.49
CA ALA A 160 9.18 -5.41 -21.42
C ALA A 160 8.36 -6.27 -22.39
N ASP A 161 7.36 -6.99 -21.88
CA ASP A 161 6.44 -7.78 -22.69
C ASP A 161 5.26 -6.90 -23.15
N LEU A 162 5.43 -6.28 -24.33
CA LEU A 162 4.42 -5.38 -24.90
C LEU A 162 3.09 -6.07 -25.17
N LEU A 163 3.11 -7.36 -25.52
CA LEU A 163 1.88 -8.12 -25.78
C LEU A 163 1.12 -8.36 -24.47
N LYS A 164 1.82 -8.77 -23.40
CA LYS A 164 1.24 -8.87 -22.05
C LYS A 164 0.61 -7.56 -21.61
N ILE A 165 1.30 -6.43 -21.79
CA ILE A 165 0.80 -5.11 -21.42
C ILE A 165 -0.52 -4.79 -22.13
N VAL A 166 -0.62 -5.05 -23.43
CA VAL A 166 -1.85 -4.81 -24.21
C VAL A 166 -2.97 -5.77 -23.79
N MET A 167 -2.66 -7.06 -23.62
CA MET A 167 -3.64 -8.06 -23.19
C MET A 167 -4.24 -7.75 -21.82
N ASP A 168 -3.49 -7.11 -20.93
CA ASP A 168 -3.96 -6.76 -19.59
C ASP A 168 -4.88 -5.54 -19.53
N PHE A 169 -5.10 -4.81 -20.64
CA PHE A 169 -6.25 -3.90 -20.74
C PHE A 169 -7.59 -4.64 -20.63
N LEU A 170 -7.60 -5.95 -20.94
CA LEU A 170 -8.73 -6.84 -20.74
C LEU A 170 -8.46 -7.91 -19.65
N TYR A 171 -7.41 -7.69 -18.84
CA TYR A 171 -6.98 -8.60 -17.78
C TYR A 171 -6.73 -10.05 -18.23
N LEU A 172 -6.41 -10.27 -19.51
CA LEU A 172 -6.32 -11.60 -20.10
C LEU A 172 -5.02 -12.34 -19.74
N ARG A 173 -3.95 -11.61 -19.36
CA ARG A 173 -2.68 -12.23 -19.01
C ARG A 173 -2.49 -12.40 -17.50
N SER A 174 -2.93 -11.41 -16.72
CA SER A 174 -2.86 -11.40 -15.25
C SER A 174 -4.07 -12.03 -14.57
N GLY A 175 -5.25 -12.03 -15.21
CA GLY A 175 -6.48 -12.55 -14.60
C GLY A 175 -6.51 -14.06 -14.38
N PRO A 176 -6.26 -14.92 -15.38
CA PRO A 176 -6.33 -16.37 -15.19
C PRO A 176 -5.38 -16.90 -14.08
N PRO A 177 -4.13 -16.42 -13.95
CA PRO A 177 -3.28 -16.76 -12.80
C PRO A 177 -3.89 -16.39 -11.44
N GLU A 178 -4.50 -15.20 -11.31
CA GLU A 178 -5.13 -14.77 -10.05
C GLU A 178 -6.39 -15.60 -9.72
N VAL A 179 -7.24 -15.87 -10.70
CA VAL A 179 -8.39 -16.78 -10.54
C VAL A 179 -7.92 -18.15 -10.07
N TRP A 180 -6.89 -18.70 -10.72
CA TRP A 180 -6.32 -20.00 -10.34
C TRP A 180 -5.70 -19.97 -8.94
N ARG A 181 -5.04 -18.87 -8.57
CA ARG A 181 -4.45 -18.66 -7.26
C ARG A 181 -5.52 -18.71 -6.16
N VAL A 182 -6.65 -18.03 -6.35
CA VAL A 182 -7.82 -18.10 -5.45
C VAL A 182 -8.33 -19.53 -5.32
N VAL A 183 -8.56 -20.23 -6.44
CA VAL A 183 -9.05 -21.63 -6.41
C VAL A 183 -8.09 -22.53 -5.64
N ARG A 184 -6.80 -22.44 -5.93
CA ARG A 184 -5.77 -23.27 -5.31
C ARG A 184 -5.60 -22.97 -3.82
N ASN A 185 -5.70 -21.70 -3.41
CA ASN A 185 -5.73 -21.28 -2.01
C ASN A 185 -6.95 -21.85 -1.28
N ALA A 186 -8.12 -21.94 -1.92
CA ALA A 186 -9.31 -22.54 -1.32
C ALA A 186 -9.11 -24.03 -0.94
N PHE A 187 -8.24 -24.74 -1.67
CA PHE A 187 -7.82 -26.12 -1.39
C PHE A 187 -6.62 -26.22 -0.43
N GLY A 188 -6.16 -25.12 0.17
CA GLY A 188 -5.05 -25.13 1.13
C GLY A 188 -3.67 -25.36 0.49
N ARG A 189 -3.49 -25.00 -0.78
CA ARG A 189 -2.23 -25.25 -1.53
C ARG A 189 -1.60 -23.94 -2.02
N PRO A 190 -1.09 -23.07 -1.13
CA PRO A 190 -0.60 -21.74 -1.49
C PRO A 190 0.63 -21.76 -2.39
N GLY A 191 0.94 -20.63 -3.02
CA GLY A 191 2.04 -20.46 -3.96
C GLY A 191 3.38 -20.69 -3.32
N PRO A 192 4.41 -21.11 -4.09
CA PRO A 192 5.76 -21.11 -3.54
C PRO A 192 6.17 -19.69 -3.14
N ASP A 193 5.73 -18.67 -3.88
CA ASP A 193 5.93 -17.23 -3.65
C ASP A 193 5.25 -16.71 -2.37
N VAL A 194 4.08 -17.23 -2.00
CA VAL A 194 3.33 -16.80 -0.80
C VAL A 194 4.16 -16.93 0.48
N ARG A 195 5.08 -17.89 0.55
CA ARG A 195 5.96 -18.09 1.71
C ARG A 195 6.95 -16.95 1.92
N HIS A 196 7.24 -16.18 0.87
CA HIS A 196 8.21 -15.09 0.93
C HIS A 196 7.63 -13.78 1.49
N PHE A 197 6.30 -13.65 1.57
CA PHE A 197 5.67 -12.42 2.06
C PHE A 197 4.49 -12.65 3.02
N MET A 198 4.02 -13.89 3.22
CA MET A 198 2.90 -14.18 4.13
C MET A 198 3.29 -15.20 5.23
N PRO A 199 3.24 -14.79 6.52
CA PRO A 199 3.49 -15.68 7.65
C PRO A 199 2.56 -16.90 7.68
N GLU A 200 3.04 -18.04 8.19
CA GLU A 200 2.26 -19.28 8.24
C GLU A 200 0.96 -19.14 9.06
N ALA A 201 1.04 -18.44 10.19
CA ALA A 201 -0.07 -18.21 11.10
C ALA A 201 -1.28 -17.53 10.43
N GLU A 202 -1.04 -16.74 9.39
CA GLU A 202 -2.06 -15.96 8.69
C GLU A 202 -2.73 -16.74 7.54
N ARG A 203 -2.12 -17.83 7.06
CA ARG A 203 -2.56 -18.54 5.84
C ARG A 203 -3.96 -19.15 5.97
N ASN A 204 -4.38 -19.52 7.17
CA ASN A 204 -5.73 -20.02 7.41
C ASN A 204 -6.81 -19.00 7.06
N LYS A 205 -6.57 -17.70 7.29
CA LYS A 205 -7.51 -16.62 6.92
C LYS A 205 -7.67 -16.54 5.40
N MET A 206 -6.55 -16.57 4.66
CA MET A 206 -6.52 -16.65 3.19
C MET A 206 -7.28 -17.86 2.66
N TYR A 207 -7.10 -19.06 3.24
CA TYR A 207 -7.80 -20.27 2.78
C TYR A 207 -9.31 -20.14 2.90
N TRP A 208 -9.81 -19.65 4.04
CA TRP A 208 -11.24 -19.46 4.25
C TRP A 208 -11.83 -18.36 3.36
N SER A 209 -11.14 -17.23 3.24
CA SER A 209 -11.50 -16.14 2.31
C SER A 209 -11.59 -16.65 0.87
N SER A 210 -10.62 -17.43 0.43
CA SER A 210 -10.61 -18.04 -0.90
C SER A 210 -11.78 -19.01 -1.12
N ARG A 211 -12.18 -19.79 -0.09
CA ARG A 211 -13.37 -20.66 -0.16
C ARG A 211 -14.65 -19.85 -0.29
N VAL A 212 -14.76 -18.72 0.39
CA VAL A 212 -15.90 -17.80 0.24
C VAL A 212 -15.96 -17.26 -1.19
N TYR A 213 -14.83 -16.83 -1.76
CA TYR A 213 -14.77 -16.37 -3.15
C TYR A 213 -15.25 -17.46 -4.11
N VAL A 214 -14.71 -18.68 -3.99
CA VAL A 214 -15.12 -19.82 -4.81
C VAL A 214 -16.60 -20.14 -4.64
N ALA A 215 -17.13 -20.11 -3.41
CA ALA A 215 -18.55 -20.35 -3.15
C ALA A 215 -19.45 -19.30 -3.84
N ILE A 216 -19.09 -18.02 -3.78
CA ILE A 216 -19.81 -16.95 -4.50
C ILE A 216 -19.78 -17.22 -6.00
N ILE A 217 -18.60 -17.49 -6.57
CA ILE A 217 -18.43 -17.75 -8.01
C ILE A 217 -19.26 -18.95 -8.46
N VAL A 218 -19.22 -20.06 -7.72
CA VAL A 218 -20.02 -21.26 -8.00
C VAL A 218 -21.51 -20.94 -7.90
N GLY A 219 -21.93 -20.15 -6.92
CA GLY A 219 -23.32 -19.69 -6.81
C GLY A 219 -23.80 -18.93 -8.04
N PHE A 220 -23.02 -17.98 -8.54
CA PHE A 220 -23.33 -17.24 -9.77
C PHE A 220 -23.28 -18.12 -11.03
N ALA A 221 -22.40 -19.11 -11.08
CA ALA A 221 -22.34 -20.09 -12.17
C ALA A 221 -23.60 -20.97 -12.18
N ILE A 222 -24.02 -21.50 -11.02
CA ILE A 222 -25.27 -22.27 -10.86
C ILE A 222 -26.47 -21.41 -11.27
N TRP A 223 -26.52 -20.15 -10.82
CA TRP A 223 -27.59 -19.22 -11.21
C TRP A 223 -27.63 -19.03 -12.72
N SER A 224 -26.48 -18.81 -13.35
CA SER A 224 -26.38 -18.64 -14.81
C SER A 224 -26.85 -19.86 -15.58
N ILE A 225 -26.51 -21.07 -15.11
CA ILE A 225 -27.00 -22.33 -15.69
C ILE A 225 -28.50 -22.46 -15.51
N ALA A 226 -29.03 -22.17 -14.31
CA ALA A 226 -30.44 -22.30 -13.99
C ALA A 226 -31.35 -21.43 -14.86
N ILE A 227 -30.88 -20.23 -15.25
CA ILE A 227 -31.64 -19.32 -16.12
C ILE A 227 -31.20 -19.41 -17.60
N TRP A 228 -30.29 -20.32 -17.93
CA TRP A 228 -29.71 -20.48 -19.27
C TRP A 228 -29.18 -19.15 -19.87
N SER A 229 -28.54 -18.35 -19.02
CA SER A 229 -27.97 -17.05 -19.41
C SER A 229 -26.74 -16.75 -18.59
N PHE A 230 -25.67 -16.27 -19.23
CA PHE A 230 -24.45 -15.84 -18.54
C PHE A 230 -24.55 -14.42 -17.95
N LEU A 231 -25.73 -13.79 -18.01
CA LEU A 231 -25.97 -12.45 -17.47
C LEU A 231 -25.53 -12.30 -16.00
N PRO A 232 -25.76 -13.24 -15.07
CA PRO A 232 -25.26 -13.10 -13.71
C PRO A 232 -23.73 -13.01 -13.64
N MET A 233 -23.00 -13.76 -14.49
CA MET A 233 -21.53 -13.68 -14.56
C MET A 233 -21.04 -12.33 -15.06
N MET A 234 -21.83 -11.63 -15.88
CA MET A 234 -21.54 -10.27 -16.32
C MET A 234 -21.55 -9.26 -15.19
N PHE A 235 -22.09 -9.58 -14.01
CA PHE A 235 -22.13 -8.65 -12.88
C PHE A 235 -21.07 -8.90 -11.79
N VAL A 236 -20.44 -10.08 -11.74
CA VAL A 236 -19.54 -10.45 -10.64
C VAL A 236 -18.18 -11.04 -11.10
N LEU A 237 -18.17 -11.90 -12.12
CA LEU A 237 -16.94 -12.58 -12.55
C LEU A 237 -16.19 -11.79 -13.65
N LEU A 238 -16.95 -11.43 -14.68
CA LEU A 238 -16.44 -10.85 -15.92
C LEU A 238 -16.15 -9.34 -15.89
N PRO A 239 -16.71 -8.50 -14.97
CA PRO A 239 -16.48 -7.06 -15.01
C PRO A 239 -15.02 -6.63 -15.01
N ARG A 240 -14.15 -7.34 -14.29
CA ARG A 240 -12.72 -7.03 -14.29
C ARG A 240 -12.07 -7.25 -15.66
N PHE A 241 -12.56 -8.21 -16.44
CA PHE A 241 -12.01 -8.55 -17.76
C PHE A 241 -12.46 -7.55 -18.83
N TYR A 242 -13.73 -7.14 -18.87
CA TYR A 242 -14.18 -6.16 -19.88
C TYR A 242 -14.09 -4.70 -19.41
N GLY A 243 -13.88 -4.46 -18.12
CA GLY A 243 -13.85 -3.14 -17.48
C GLY A 243 -12.50 -2.73 -16.87
N GLY A 244 -11.51 -3.63 -16.88
CA GLY A 244 -10.18 -3.39 -16.29
C GLY A 244 -9.31 -2.35 -17.01
N TRP A 245 -9.73 -1.91 -18.21
CA TRP A 245 -8.95 -1.02 -19.07
C TRP A 245 -8.53 0.29 -18.39
N LEU A 246 -9.41 0.91 -17.58
CA LEU A 246 -9.10 2.18 -16.92
C LEU A 246 -8.08 1.97 -15.80
N HIS A 247 -8.19 0.86 -15.06
CA HIS A 247 -7.18 0.48 -14.10
C HIS A 247 -5.84 0.25 -14.79
N GLN A 248 -5.79 -0.49 -15.90
CA GLN A 248 -4.55 -0.70 -16.64
C GLN A 248 -3.96 0.62 -17.17
N LEU A 249 -4.82 1.51 -17.69
CA LEU A 249 -4.44 2.83 -18.19
C LEU A 249 -3.79 3.69 -17.10
N LEU A 250 -4.31 3.65 -15.87
CA LEU A 250 -3.79 4.47 -14.77
C LEU A 250 -2.64 3.76 -14.02
N GLY A 251 -2.73 2.45 -13.82
CA GLY A 251 -1.72 1.63 -13.15
C GLY A 251 -0.39 1.61 -13.90
N LEU A 252 -0.40 1.52 -15.23
CA LEU A 252 0.82 1.66 -16.04
C LEU A 252 1.55 2.99 -15.78
N THR A 253 0.80 4.04 -15.43
CA THR A 253 1.39 5.35 -15.15
C THR A 253 2.05 5.44 -13.78
N GLN A 254 2.03 4.41 -12.95
CA GLN A 254 2.70 4.40 -11.65
C GLN A 254 4.23 4.23 -11.84
N HIS A 255 4.68 3.05 -12.29
CA HIS A 255 6.11 2.67 -12.30
C HIS A 255 6.70 2.32 -13.67
N ALA A 256 5.89 1.80 -14.60
CA ALA A 256 6.35 1.37 -15.94
C ALA A 256 7.28 2.37 -16.66
N GLY A 257 8.48 1.90 -17.00
CA GLY A 257 9.51 2.68 -17.71
C GLY A 257 10.47 3.48 -16.81
N LEU A 258 10.25 3.55 -15.50
CA LEU A 258 11.10 4.26 -14.53
C LEU A 258 12.26 3.37 -14.03
N GLY A 259 13.09 3.86 -13.09
CA GLY A 259 14.24 3.13 -12.57
C GLY A 259 13.88 2.02 -11.58
N GLU A 260 14.62 0.91 -11.58
CA GLU A 260 14.51 -0.23 -10.64
C GLU A 260 15.68 -0.22 -9.66
N ASP A 261 15.49 -0.87 -8.50
CA ASP A 261 16.52 -1.07 -7.47
C ASP A 261 17.09 0.22 -6.86
N THR A 262 16.22 1.20 -6.56
CA THR A 262 16.61 2.47 -5.93
C THR A 262 15.78 2.78 -4.69
N TYR A 263 16.39 3.40 -3.68
CA TYR A 263 15.73 3.83 -2.44
C TYR A 263 15.13 5.24 -2.54
N ASP A 264 14.77 5.70 -3.73
CA ASP A 264 14.13 7.00 -3.95
C ASP A 264 12.89 6.87 -4.84
N HIS A 265 11.72 7.01 -4.22
CA HIS A 265 10.43 6.93 -4.92
C HIS A 265 10.32 7.92 -6.09
N ARG A 266 11.10 9.02 -6.09
CA ARG A 266 11.11 10.01 -7.18
C ARG A 266 11.78 9.48 -8.46
N GLU A 267 12.53 8.39 -8.38
CA GLU A 267 13.20 7.73 -9.51
C GLU A 267 12.39 6.57 -10.09
N ASN A 268 11.55 5.93 -9.27
CA ASN A 268 10.81 4.72 -9.63
C ASN A 268 9.28 4.92 -9.71
N THR A 269 8.78 6.08 -9.29
CA THR A 269 7.34 6.41 -9.22
C THR A 269 7.06 7.77 -9.86
N ARG A 270 5.82 8.02 -10.31
CA ARG A 270 5.41 9.32 -10.86
C ARG A 270 4.01 9.77 -10.48
N THR A 271 3.83 11.09 -10.55
CA THR A 271 2.55 11.77 -10.35
C THR A 271 2.05 12.32 -11.67
N VAL A 272 0.76 12.10 -11.97
CA VAL A 272 0.12 12.45 -13.24
C VAL A 272 -1.19 13.18 -12.95
N PHE A 273 -1.46 14.30 -13.60
CA PHE A 273 -2.76 14.93 -13.52
C PHE A 273 -3.77 14.24 -14.45
N VAL A 274 -4.96 14.00 -13.93
CA VAL A 274 -6.07 13.39 -14.66
C VAL A 274 -7.36 14.17 -14.38
N ASN A 275 -8.37 13.97 -15.23
CA ASN A 275 -9.64 14.68 -15.11
C ASN A 275 -10.41 14.26 -13.83
N PRO A 276 -11.38 15.06 -13.35
CA PRO A 276 -12.10 14.77 -12.11
C PRO A 276 -12.79 13.40 -12.04
N VAL A 277 -13.28 12.88 -13.17
CA VAL A 277 -13.92 11.55 -13.20
C VAL A 277 -12.90 10.45 -12.92
N TYR A 278 -11.72 10.53 -13.55
CA TYR A 278 -10.65 9.57 -13.32
C TYR A 278 -10.08 9.69 -11.91
N ARG A 279 -9.93 10.92 -11.38
CA ARG A 279 -9.52 11.14 -9.99
C ARG A 279 -10.48 10.48 -9.00
N TYR A 280 -11.79 10.60 -9.25
CA TYR A 280 -12.80 9.95 -8.42
C TYR A 280 -12.70 8.43 -8.47
N LEU A 281 -12.69 7.84 -9.68
CA LEU A 281 -12.61 6.39 -9.86
C LEU A 281 -11.30 5.81 -9.33
N TYR A 282 -10.21 6.55 -9.44
CA TYR A 282 -8.86 6.12 -9.04
C TYR A 282 -8.47 6.58 -7.63
N MET A 283 -9.43 7.13 -6.86
CA MET A 283 -9.18 7.63 -5.49
C MET A 283 -7.92 8.49 -5.39
N ASN A 284 -7.77 9.49 -6.27
CA ASN A 284 -6.59 10.35 -6.30
C ASN A 284 -5.21 9.63 -6.30
N MET A 285 -5.11 8.32 -6.62
CA MET A 285 -3.82 7.60 -6.77
C MET A 285 -3.00 8.08 -7.97
N ASN A 286 -3.48 9.11 -8.65
CA ASN A 286 -2.70 9.85 -9.61
C ASN A 286 -1.55 10.64 -8.95
N TYR A 287 -1.56 10.81 -7.61
CA TYR A 287 -0.48 11.31 -6.76
C TYR A 287 0.34 10.15 -6.18
N HIS A 288 0.93 9.34 -7.06
CA HIS A 288 1.51 8.06 -6.68
C HIS A 288 2.86 8.21 -5.96
N ILE A 289 3.68 9.22 -6.30
CA ILE A 289 4.93 9.49 -5.57
C ILE A 289 4.60 9.83 -4.12
N GLU A 290 3.62 10.72 -3.94
CA GLU A 290 3.17 11.15 -2.62
C GLU A 290 2.69 9.96 -1.80
N HIS A 291 1.84 9.12 -2.40
CA HIS A 291 1.34 7.90 -1.78
C HIS A 291 2.48 6.97 -1.33
N HIS A 292 3.42 6.61 -2.21
CA HIS A 292 4.53 5.74 -1.83
C HIS A 292 5.46 6.35 -0.78
N SER A 293 5.67 7.66 -0.85
CA SER A 293 6.51 8.35 0.12
C SER A 293 5.88 8.40 1.51
N MET A 294 4.55 8.50 1.59
CA MET A 294 3.77 8.60 2.83
C MET A 294 2.40 7.90 2.67
N PRO A 295 2.35 6.54 2.72
CA PRO A 295 1.11 5.77 2.45
C PRO A 295 0.03 5.98 3.50
N MET A 296 0.40 6.56 4.64
CA MET A 296 -0.48 7.02 5.71
C MET A 296 -1.45 8.14 5.30
N VAL A 297 -1.08 8.96 4.30
CA VAL A 297 -1.89 10.10 3.85
C VAL A 297 -3.10 9.56 3.08
N PRO A 298 -4.34 9.77 3.56
CA PRO A 298 -5.52 9.24 2.92
C PRO A 298 -5.74 9.89 1.55
N TYR A 299 -6.35 9.15 0.63
CA TYR A 299 -6.60 9.59 -0.74
C TYR A 299 -7.19 11.00 -0.91
N HIS A 300 -8.02 11.45 0.02
CA HIS A 300 -8.69 12.76 -0.06
C HIS A 300 -7.74 13.93 0.28
N ALA A 301 -6.67 13.67 1.03
CA ALA A 301 -5.65 14.65 1.41
C ALA A 301 -4.46 14.71 0.44
N LEU A 302 -4.24 13.67 -0.37
CA LEU A 302 -3.07 13.57 -1.29
C LEU A 302 -2.87 14.79 -2.19
N GLY A 303 -3.94 15.40 -2.69
CA GLY A 303 -3.83 16.59 -3.53
C GLY A 303 -3.28 17.81 -2.78
N GLN A 304 -3.63 17.98 -1.52
CA GLN A 304 -3.12 19.07 -0.66
C GLN A 304 -1.69 18.76 -0.22
N PHE A 305 -1.43 17.51 0.13
CA PHE A 305 -0.09 17.03 0.48
C PHE A 305 0.89 17.22 -0.68
N HIS A 306 0.48 16.89 -1.92
CA HIS A 306 1.26 17.16 -3.13
C HIS A 306 1.71 18.63 -3.21
N GLU A 307 0.80 19.58 -3.01
CA GLU A 307 1.16 21.00 -3.07
C GLU A 307 2.14 21.41 -1.96
N ALA A 308 2.05 20.82 -0.76
CA ALA A 308 2.96 21.09 0.35
C ALA A 308 4.40 20.59 0.09
N VAL A 309 4.55 19.48 -0.64
CA VAL A 309 5.86 18.85 -0.91
C VAL A 309 6.34 19.02 -2.36
N LYS A 310 5.58 19.73 -3.20
CA LYS A 310 5.80 19.86 -4.65
C LYS A 310 7.19 20.33 -5.04
N ASP A 311 7.79 21.21 -4.23
CA ASP A 311 9.13 21.74 -4.50
C ASP A 311 10.26 20.72 -4.25
N GLN A 312 9.92 19.55 -3.69
CA GLN A 312 10.82 18.43 -3.42
C GLN A 312 10.64 17.27 -4.43
N MET A 313 9.61 17.35 -5.29
CA MET A 313 9.20 16.30 -6.22
C MET A 313 9.58 16.62 -7.68
N PRO A 314 9.78 15.60 -8.54
CA PRO A 314 9.82 15.81 -9.98
C PRO A 314 8.54 16.45 -10.51
N PRO A 315 8.58 17.23 -11.61
CA PRO A 315 7.41 17.91 -12.15
C PRO A 315 6.30 16.92 -12.54
N ALA A 316 5.12 17.02 -11.92
CA ALA A 316 3.98 16.17 -12.28
C ALA A 316 3.66 16.22 -13.79
N TYR A 317 3.29 15.08 -14.38
CA TYR A 317 2.84 15.07 -15.77
C TYR A 317 1.51 15.83 -15.89
N PRO A 318 1.36 16.74 -16.89
CA PRO A 318 0.17 17.58 -17.00
C PRO A 318 -1.09 16.81 -17.41
N ASN A 319 -0.94 15.63 -18.01
CA ASN A 319 -2.03 14.77 -18.46
C ASN A 319 -1.52 13.37 -18.84
N LEU A 320 -2.45 12.43 -19.07
CA LEU A 320 -2.15 11.08 -19.54
C LEU A 320 -1.40 11.05 -20.88
N TRP A 321 -1.68 11.98 -21.78
CA TRP A 321 -0.98 12.02 -23.07
C TRP A 321 0.52 12.28 -22.89
N ALA A 322 0.89 13.23 -22.03
CA ALA A 322 2.29 13.55 -21.76
C ALA A 322 3.06 12.35 -21.20
N VAL A 323 2.48 11.58 -20.27
CA VAL A 323 3.14 10.39 -19.71
C VAL A 323 3.24 9.27 -20.74
N TYR A 324 2.17 8.99 -21.50
CA TYR A 324 2.20 7.91 -22.50
C TYR A 324 3.13 8.22 -23.68
N LYS A 325 3.27 9.49 -24.05
CA LYS A 325 4.20 9.95 -25.10
C LYS A 325 5.67 9.66 -24.74
N GLU A 326 6.02 9.67 -23.46
CA GLU A 326 7.35 9.32 -22.98
C GLU A 326 7.48 7.82 -22.65
N MET A 327 6.46 7.25 -22.01
CA MET A 327 6.44 5.86 -21.54
C MET A 327 6.42 4.84 -22.68
N ILE A 328 5.61 5.02 -23.72
CA ILE A 328 5.53 4.01 -24.81
C ILE A 328 6.89 3.80 -25.49
N PRO A 329 7.62 4.86 -25.94
CA PRO A 329 8.96 4.69 -26.49
C PRO A 329 9.94 4.05 -25.50
N ALA A 330 9.83 4.36 -24.21
CA ALA A 330 10.66 3.76 -23.18
C ALA A 330 10.43 2.25 -23.06
N LEU A 331 9.17 1.82 -23.03
CA LEU A 331 8.80 0.41 -22.96
C LEU A 331 9.23 -0.36 -24.22
N ILE A 332 9.13 0.25 -25.41
CA ILE A 332 9.64 -0.35 -26.64
C ILE A 332 11.17 -0.53 -26.55
N LYS A 333 11.91 0.48 -26.10
CA LYS A 333 13.36 0.36 -25.90
C LYS A 333 13.73 -0.72 -24.88
N GLN A 334 13.00 -0.79 -23.76
CA GLN A 334 13.16 -1.85 -22.77
C GLN A 334 12.86 -3.25 -23.32
N ALA A 335 11.98 -3.36 -24.32
CA ALA A 335 11.63 -4.62 -24.96
C ALA A 335 12.63 -5.04 -26.06
N THR A 336 13.15 -4.10 -26.85
CA THR A 336 13.84 -4.41 -28.12
C THR A 336 15.29 -3.98 -28.20
N GLU A 337 15.72 -2.97 -27.44
CA GLU A 337 17.05 -2.35 -27.59
C GLU A 337 17.92 -2.52 -26.35
N ASN A 338 17.41 -2.14 -25.18
CA ASN A 338 18.15 -2.10 -23.94
C ASN A 338 17.19 -2.27 -22.75
N GLU A 339 17.18 -3.46 -22.14
CA GLU A 339 16.39 -3.74 -20.93
C GLU A 339 16.76 -2.83 -19.75
N ASN A 340 17.96 -2.24 -19.72
CA ASN A 340 18.37 -1.30 -18.66
C ASN A 340 17.96 0.15 -18.95
N TYR A 341 17.29 0.42 -20.08
CA TYR A 341 16.77 1.76 -20.36
C TYR A 341 15.78 2.19 -19.26
N GLN A 342 15.90 3.43 -18.81
CA GLN A 342 15.01 4.02 -17.81
C GLN A 342 14.73 5.48 -18.15
N ILE A 343 13.52 5.92 -17.82
CA ILE A 343 13.13 7.33 -17.90
C ILE A 343 13.77 8.05 -16.69
N MET A 344 14.70 8.96 -16.96
CA MET A 344 15.34 9.77 -15.92
C MET A 344 14.51 11.03 -15.67
N ARG A 345 13.93 11.09 -14.48
CA ARG A 345 13.11 12.21 -14.03
C ARG A 345 13.99 13.29 -13.39
N PRO A 346 13.73 14.59 -13.62
CA PRO A 346 14.52 15.65 -12.98
C PRO A 346 14.12 15.76 -11.51
N ILE A 347 15.04 15.36 -10.61
CA ILE A 347 14.83 15.41 -9.16
C ILE A 347 15.37 16.73 -8.61
N PRO A 348 14.55 17.53 -7.90
CA PRO A 348 15.02 18.74 -7.25
C PRO A 348 16.11 18.42 -6.21
N LYS A 349 17.15 19.27 -6.16
CA LYS A 349 18.15 19.20 -5.09
C LYS A 349 17.46 19.49 -3.75
N LYS A 350 17.79 18.70 -2.73
CA LYS A 350 17.28 18.89 -1.36
C LYS A 350 17.59 20.31 -0.91
N LYS A 351 16.55 21.11 -0.65
CA LYS A 351 16.72 22.36 0.11
C LYS A 351 16.95 21.95 1.56
N ASP A 352 17.89 22.62 2.25
CA ASP A 352 18.06 22.46 3.69
C ASP A 352 16.81 22.96 4.41
N ARG A 353 15.82 22.09 4.54
CA ARG A 353 14.75 22.19 5.53
C ARG A 353 15.11 21.17 6.59
N SER A 354 15.60 21.63 7.74
CA SER A 354 15.79 20.76 8.89
C SER A 354 14.41 20.23 9.30
N ALA A 355 14.14 18.95 9.07
CA ALA A 355 13.10 18.27 9.82
C ALA A 355 13.53 18.33 11.28
N GLY A 356 12.79 19.06 12.12
CA GLY A 356 13.01 19.07 13.55
C GLY A 356 12.65 17.71 14.11
N THR A 357 13.56 16.74 14.04
CA THR A 357 13.57 15.61 14.95
C THR A 357 14.14 16.12 16.25
N ALA A 358 13.29 16.44 17.21
CA ALA A 358 13.72 16.49 18.60
C ALA A 358 14.16 15.08 18.98
N SER A 359 15.45 14.76 18.83
CA SER A 359 16.07 13.63 19.50
C SER A 359 16.71 14.21 20.74
N VAL A 360 16.13 13.94 21.91
CA VAL A 360 16.79 14.30 23.16
C VAL A 360 17.82 13.22 23.44
N ALA A 361 19.10 13.60 23.45
CA ALA A 361 20.14 12.72 23.98
C ALA A 361 19.92 12.60 25.49
N ALA A 362 19.71 11.37 25.98
CA ALA A 362 19.49 11.07 27.39
C ALA A 362 20.44 11.86 28.32
N ALA A 363 19.87 12.69 29.19
CA ALA A 363 20.62 13.40 30.23
C ALA A 363 20.52 12.64 31.56
N SER A 364 21.67 12.52 32.23
CA SER A 364 21.91 11.94 33.56
C SER A 364 21.25 10.59 33.90
N VAL A 365 22.10 9.58 34.02
CA VAL A 365 21.71 8.23 34.45
C VAL A 365 21.60 8.21 35.98
N ASP A 366 20.38 8.15 36.50
CA ASP A 366 20.15 7.36 37.70
C ASP A 366 20.07 5.89 37.22
N SER A 367 20.78 4.96 37.85
CA SER A 367 21.22 3.67 37.23
C SER A 367 20.17 2.76 36.58
N GLU A 368 18.88 3.09 36.69
CA GLU A 368 17.74 2.35 36.14
C GLU A 368 16.76 3.23 35.30
N TRP A 369 16.86 4.56 35.35
CA TRP A 369 15.90 5.49 34.72
C TRP A 369 16.61 6.52 33.83
N ILE A 370 16.04 6.74 32.65
CA ILE A 370 16.56 7.64 31.62
C ILE A 370 15.66 8.87 31.57
N GLU A 371 16.23 10.07 31.75
CA GLU A 371 15.48 11.30 31.50
C GLU A 371 15.22 11.48 29.99
N VAL A 372 13.97 11.74 29.63
CA VAL A 372 13.47 11.78 28.25
C VAL A 372 13.32 13.23 27.76
N CYS A 373 12.39 13.98 28.35
CA CYS A 373 12.10 15.38 28.03
C CYS A 373 11.24 16.02 29.12
N SER A 374 10.96 17.31 28.99
CA SER A 374 9.95 17.99 29.82
C SER A 374 8.52 17.54 29.45
N VAL A 375 7.60 17.57 30.41
CA VAL A 375 6.16 17.30 30.18
C VAL A 375 5.51 18.23 29.15
N ASP A 376 6.05 19.45 29.00
CA ASP A 376 5.58 20.48 28.05
C ASP A 376 6.07 20.24 26.61
N GLU A 377 7.07 19.36 26.43
CA GLU A 377 7.66 19.07 25.12
C GLU A 377 6.93 17.94 24.37
N LEU A 378 6.05 17.20 25.07
CA LEU A 378 5.28 16.09 24.51
C LEU A 378 3.78 16.36 24.62
N ASN A 379 3.15 16.73 23.50
CA ASN A 379 1.71 16.99 23.47
C ASN A 379 0.92 15.67 23.47
N GLU A 380 -0.38 15.78 23.72
CA GLU A 380 -1.29 14.64 23.60
C GLU A 380 -1.23 14.02 22.19
N ASN A 381 -1.18 12.69 22.13
CA ASN A 381 -0.98 11.90 20.92
C ASN A 381 0.35 12.19 20.19
N ASP A 382 1.32 12.85 20.83
CA ASP A 382 2.70 12.90 20.33
C ASP A 382 3.47 11.62 20.65
N VAL A 383 4.48 11.35 19.81
CA VAL A 383 5.49 10.32 20.04
C VAL A 383 6.88 10.92 19.91
N LEU A 384 7.73 10.61 20.88
CA LEU A 384 9.12 11.03 20.93
C LEU A 384 10.04 9.82 20.77
N ARG A 385 11.11 10.01 20.00
CA ARG A 385 12.17 9.03 19.83
C ARG A 385 13.20 9.17 20.95
N VAL A 386 13.48 8.06 21.62
CA VAL A 386 14.56 7.95 22.60
C VAL A 386 15.53 6.87 22.16
N ASP A 387 16.78 7.24 21.93
CA ASP A 387 17.86 6.31 21.60
C ASP A 387 18.66 5.98 22.88
N HIS A 388 18.70 4.70 23.26
CA HIS A 388 19.48 4.26 24.43
C HIS A 388 19.98 2.83 24.27
N GLY A 389 21.27 2.61 24.56
CA GLY A 389 21.87 1.26 24.53
C GLY A 389 21.80 0.58 23.16
N GLY A 390 21.79 1.35 22.07
CA GLY A 390 21.63 0.82 20.70
C GLY A 390 20.19 0.42 20.33
N ARG A 391 19.22 0.64 21.22
CA ARG A 391 17.79 0.43 20.98
C ARG A 391 17.07 1.77 20.80
N ILE A 392 15.97 1.72 20.06
CA ILE A 392 15.06 2.85 19.85
C ILE A 392 13.81 2.60 20.67
N PHE A 393 13.34 3.63 21.38
CA PHE A 393 12.10 3.60 22.15
C PHE A 393 11.16 4.70 21.67
N ALA A 394 9.86 4.39 21.68
CA ALA A 394 8.79 5.33 21.39
C ALA A 394 8.11 5.73 22.70
N VAL A 395 8.27 6.98 23.12
CA VAL A 395 7.60 7.54 24.30
C VAL A 395 6.40 8.35 23.82
N CYS A 396 5.21 7.97 24.24
CA CYS A 396 3.95 8.55 23.80
C CYS A 396 3.19 9.18 24.98
N ARG A 397 2.45 10.25 24.71
CA ARG A 397 1.45 10.80 25.64
C ARG A 397 0.06 10.47 25.12
N LEU A 398 -0.75 9.74 25.90
CA LEU A 398 -2.14 9.45 25.59
C LEU A 398 -3.07 10.49 26.24
N GLU A 399 -4.36 10.45 25.88
CA GLU A 399 -5.39 11.28 26.53
C GLU A 399 -5.36 11.12 28.06
N GLY A 400 -5.51 12.23 28.79
CA GLY A 400 -5.51 12.23 30.25
C GLY A 400 -4.13 12.20 30.90
N GLU A 401 -3.09 12.65 30.19
CA GLU A 401 -1.69 12.79 30.69
C GLU A 401 -1.00 11.46 31.06
N ALA A 402 -1.50 10.34 30.55
CA ALA A 402 -0.84 9.05 30.72
C ALA A 402 0.34 8.93 29.73
N TYR A 403 1.56 8.80 30.27
CA TYR A 403 2.76 8.57 29.48
C TYR A 403 3.08 7.08 29.39
N HIS A 404 3.38 6.62 28.19
CA HIS A 404 3.65 5.22 27.89
C HIS A 404 4.88 5.10 27.02
N ALA A 405 5.56 3.96 27.09
CA ALA A 405 6.69 3.70 26.21
C ALA A 405 6.67 2.26 25.71
N THR A 406 7.09 2.09 24.47
CA THR A 406 7.31 0.79 23.82
C THR A 406 8.68 0.75 23.18
N ASP A 407 9.10 -0.43 22.72
CA ASP A 407 10.10 -0.51 21.65
C ASP A 407 9.67 0.40 20.48
N GLY A 408 10.63 1.08 19.87
CA GLY A 408 10.42 2.04 18.79
C GLY A 408 10.55 1.43 17.40
N LEU A 409 10.92 0.15 17.28
CA LEU A 409 11.00 -0.55 16.00
C LEU A 409 9.77 -1.43 15.78
N CYS A 410 9.20 -1.37 14.59
CA CYS A 410 8.07 -2.21 14.19
C CYS A 410 8.45 -3.70 14.18
N THR A 411 7.60 -4.56 14.74
CA THR A 411 7.85 -6.01 14.78
C THR A 411 7.67 -6.72 13.44
N HIS A 412 7.22 -6.01 12.40
CA HIS A 412 7.02 -6.55 11.06
C HIS A 412 8.31 -6.48 10.24
N GLU A 413 8.87 -5.27 10.08
CA GLU A 413 10.06 -4.96 9.29
C GLU A 413 10.71 -3.67 9.84
N TYR A 414 11.95 -3.35 9.43
CA TYR A 414 12.71 -2.20 9.92
C TYR A 414 12.02 -0.86 9.62
N ALA A 415 11.16 -0.44 10.54
CA ALA A 415 10.46 0.83 10.50
C ALA A 415 10.47 1.46 11.89
N ASP A 416 10.94 2.70 11.95
CA ASP A 416 10.87 3.54 13.14
C ASP A 416 9.41 3.96 13.38
N LEU A 417 8.81 3.47 14.45
CA LEU A 417 7.44 3.78 14.85
C LEU A 417 7.28 5.24 15.26
N THR A 418 8.36 5.93 15.63
CA THR A 418 8.33 7.34 16.04
C THR A 418 8.16 8.30 14.86
N ASP A 419 8.34 7.81 13.63
CA ASP A 419 7.94 8.47 12.39
C ASP A 419 6.44 8.23 12.07
N GLY A 420 5.78 7.38 12.85
CA GLY A 420 4.36 7.04 12.73
C GLY A 420 3.43 8.06 13.39
N ILE A 421 2.18 7.65 13.58
CA ILE A 421 1.15 8.45 14.26
C ILE A 421 0.58 7.70 15.44
N VAL A 422 0.15 8.46 16.45
CA VAL A 422 -0.56 7.95 17.62
C VAL A 422 -1.99 8.47 17.58
N PHE A 423 -2.96 7.58 17.77
CA PHE A 423 -4.38 7.93 17.88
C PHE A 423 -5.13 6.84 18.66
N ASP A 424 -6.13 7.22 19.45
CA ASP A 424 -7.02 6.30 20.16
C ASP A 424 -6.25 5.19 20.96
N GLY A 425 -5.11 5.54 21.58
CA GLY A 425 -4.29 4.58 22.34
C GLY A 425 -3.39 3.65 21.50
N VAL A 426 -3.35 3.85 20.18
CA VAL A 426 -2.65 2.99 19.22
C VAL A 426 -1.55 3.76 18.49
N ILE A 427 -0.38 3.13 18.31
CA ILE A 427 0.67 3.62 17.41
C ILE A 427 0.58 2.89 16.07
N GLU A 428 0.58 3.65 14.98
CA GLU A 428 0.53 3.12 13.62
C GLU A 428 1.88 3.31 12.93
N CYS A 429 2.43 2.20 12.44
CA CYS A 429 3.68 2.15 11.71
C CYS A 429 3.60 2.98 10.41
N PRO A 430 4.56 3.87 10.16
CA PRO A 430 4.53 4.79 9.01
C PRO A 430 4.73 4.09 7.66
N LEU A 431 5.17 2.83 7.66
CA LEU A 431 5.53 2.10 6.45
C LEU A 431 4.33 1.29 5.89
N HIS A 432 3.78 0.35 6.67
CA HIS A 432 2.69 -0.53 6.22
C HIS A 432 1.42 -0.42 7.06
N ASN A 433 1.28 0.65 7.84
CA ASN A 433 0.10 0.91 8.66
C ASN A 433 -0.22 -0.22 9.68
N GLY A 434 0.78 -1.05 10.03
CA GLY A 434 0.67 -2.02 11.12
C GLY A 434 0.43 -1.28 12.44
N ARG A 435 -0.43 -1.79 13.31
CA ARG A 435 -0.85 -1.07 14.51
C ARG A 435 -0.55 -1.86 15.77
N PHE A 436 -0.18 -1.13 16.81
CA PHE A 436 0.09 -1.66 18.14
C PHE A 436 -0.66 -0.86 19.19
N ASP A 437 -1.31 -1.54 20.12
CA ASP A 437 -1.85 -0.91 21.33
C ASP A 437 -0.67 -0.46 22.21
N ILE A 438 -0.62 0.82 22.57
CA ILE A 438 0.54 1.42 23.25
C ILE A 438 0.65 0.95 24.71
N VAL A 439 -0.49 0.57 25.32
CA VAL A 439 -0.55 0.21 26.74
C VAL A 439 -0.12 -1.24 26.96
N SER A 440 -0.61 -2.16 26.14
CA SER A 440 -0.32 -3.59 26.19
C SER A 440 0.89 -3.99 25.34
N GLY A 441 1.18 -3.22 24.29
CA GLY A 441 2.14 -3.57 23.24
C GLY A 441 1.56 -4.46 22.14
N ASP A 442 0.30 -4.92 22.25
CA ASP A 442 -0.24 -5.94 21.35
C ASP A 442 -0.40 -5.45 19.91
N ALA A 443 -0.03 -6.30 18.95
CA ALA A 443 -0.30 -6.07 17.54
C ALA A 443 -1.82 -6.18 17.28
N VAL A 444 -2.46 -5.05 16.94
CA VAL A 444 -3.92 -4.96 16.73
C VAL A 444 -4.32 -4.88 15.26
N ARG A 445 -3.35 -4.70 14.35
CA ARG A 445 -3.60 -4.70 12.89
C ARG A 445 -2.39 -5.23 12.11
N SER A 446 -2.65 -6.22 11.25
CA SER A 446 -1.67 -6.70 10.27
C SER A 446 -1.19 -5.55 9.36
N PRO A 447 0.09 -5.53 8.96
CA PRO A 447 1.02 -6.66 9.02
C PRO A 447 1.88 -6.74 10.29
N ALA A 448 1.53 -6.04 11.38
CA ALA A 448 2.21 -6.27 12.66
C ALA A 448 2.10 -7.75 13.10
N CYS A 449 3.26 -8.38 13.36
CA CYS A 449 3.38 -9.84 13.57
C CYS A 449 3.55 -10.27 15.05
N GLY A 450 3.88 -9.35 15.96
CA GLY A 450 4.16 -9.66 17.35
C GLY A 450 3.95 -8.44 18.25
N SER A 451 3.84 -8.64 19.56
CA SER A 451 3.67 -7.53 20.50
C SER A 451 4.99 -6.80 20.72
N LEU A 452 4.93 -5.48 20.91
CA LEU A 452 6.05 -4.64 21.35
C LEU A 452 6.34 -4.86 22.84
N GLN A 453 7.60 -4.74 23.27
CA GLN A 453 7.91 -4.66 24.69
C GLN A 453 7.46 -3.29 25.22
N THR A 454 6.66 -3.27 26.29
CA THR A 454 6.28 -2.03 26.99
C THR A 454 7.27 -1.71 28.10
N HIS A 455 7.59 -0.43 28.27
CA HIS A 455 8.55 0.08 29.25
C HIS A 455 7.87 1.03 30.25
N PRO A 456 8.15 0.90 31.56
CA PRO A 456 7.62 1.82 32.55
C PRO A 456 8.07 3.27 32.29
N VAL A 457 7.14 4.21 32.41
CA VAL A 457 7.38 5.65 32.35
C VAL A 457 6.93 6.27 33.68
N GLU A 458 7.70 7.22 34.18
CA GLU A 458 7.42 7.96 35.41
C GLU A 458 7.64 9.45 35.18
N VAL A 459 6.76 10.30 35.72
CA VAL A 459 6.95 11.75 35.73
C VAL A 459 7.51 12.15 37.10
N ARG A 460 8.66 12.84 37.12
CA ARG A 460 9.29 13.35 38.35
C ARG A 460 9.45 14.85 38.25
N GLY A 461 8.59 15.60 38.94
CA GLY A 461 8.50 17.05 38.75
C GLY A 461 8.02 17.34 37.33
N ASP A 462 8.80 18.11 36.57
CA ASP A 462 8.47 18.51 35.20
C ASP A 462 9.14 17.63 34.13
N SER A 463 9.87 16.59 34.53
CA SER A 463 10.62 15.70 33.60
C SER A 463 9.99 14.30 33.51
N ILE A 464 10.00 13.74 32.31
CA ILE A 464 9.57 12.38 31.99
C ILE A 464 10.78 11.44 32.05
N PHE A 465 10.63 10.29 32.70
CA PHE A 465 11.67 9.26 32.83
C PHE A 465 11.19 7.92 32.27
N LEU A 466 12.08 7.25 31.53
CA LEU A 466 11.89 5.92 30.95
C LEU A 466 12.73 4.88 31.68
N ARG A 467 12.15 3.75 32.06
CA ARG A 467 12.89 2.57 32.53
C ARG A 467 12.92 1.48 31.46
N VAL A 468 14.10 1.21 30.92
CA VAL A 468 14.30 0.13 29.95
C VAL A 468 14.17 -1.21 30.66
N ARG A 469 13.32 -2.08 30.09
CA ARG A 469 13.22 -3.48 30.53
C ARG A 469 14.20 -4.30 29.70
N ALA A 470 14.85 -5.25 30.36
CA ALA A 470 15.76 -6.19 29.72
C ALA A 470 15.07 -7.02 28.65
#